data_AF-A0A7G3A120-F1
#
_entry.id   AF-A0A7G3A120-F1
#
_cell.length_a   1.000
_cell.length_b   1.000
_cell.length_c   1.000
_cell.angle_alpha   90.00
_cell.angle_beta   90.00
_cell.angle_gamma   90.00
#
_symmetry.space_group_name_H-M   'P 1'
#
loop_
_entity.id
_entity.type
_entity.pdbx_description
1 polymer ?
#
loop_
_entity_poly.entity_id
_entity_poly.type
_entity_poly.pdbx_seq_one_letter_code
_entity_poly.pdbx_strand_id
1 'polypeptide(L)'
;MSGDPQLVYSLEIKVLDLEAKVASLEKNLDRLAREVSATDSVNIPADVLDLIGQGEHPVRAVRQYRLLTQKELGERSGIRANHISAIERGMPYGLKTAKRLSSALDVPVSLLT
;
A
#
# COMPACT_ATOMS: atom_id res chain seq x y z
N MET A 1 -19.10 -19.16 46.45
CA MET A 1 -17.71 -18.74 46.16
C MET A 1 -17.74 -17.23 46.04
N SER A 2 -17.42 -16.50 47.12
CA SER A 2 -17.31 -15.04 47.05
C SER A 2 -15.98 -14.72 46.38
N GLY A 3 -16.01 -14.09 45.21
CA GLY A 3 -14.80 -13.64 44.54
C GLY A 3 -14.03 -12.66 45.44
N ASP A 4 -12.71 -12.69 45.35
CA ASP A 4 -11.82 -11.79 46.09
C ASP A 4 -12.09 -10.33 45.66
N PRO A 5 -12.63 -9.46 46.53
CA PRO A 5 -12.98 -8.09 46.19
C PRO A 5 -11.76 -7.27 45.74
N GLN A 6 -10.57 -7.60 46.23
CA GLN A 6 -9.34 -6.90 45.82
C GLN A 6 -8.97 -7.22 44.37
N LEU A 7 -9.20 -8.46 43.94
CA LEU A 7 -8.94 -8.88 42.57
C LEU A 7 -9.87 -8.16 41.60
N VAL A 8 -11.17 -8.09 41.91
CA VAL A 8 -12.17 -7.40 41.06
C VAL A 8 -11.80 -5.94 40.88
N TYR A 9 -11.50 -5.22 41.96
CA TYR A 9 -11.08 -3.82 41.90
C TYR A 9 -9.79 -3.62 41.09
N SER A 10 -8.82 -4.52 41.26
CA SER A 10 -7.57 -4.45 40.49
C SER A 10 -7.76 -4.66 38.99
N LEU A 11 -8.74 -5.48 38.60
CA LEU A 11 -9.07 -5.73 37.21
C LEU A 11 -9.82 -4.54 36.61
N GLU A 12 -10.74 -3.92 37.35
CA GLU A 12 -11.45 -2.72 36.93
C GLU A 12 -10.47 -1.57 36.62
N ILE A 13 -9.46 -1.36 37.46
CA ILE A 13 -8.41 -0.36 37.20
C ILE A 13 -7.63 -0.67 35.92
N LYS A 14 -7.27 -1.94 35.70
CA LYS A 14 -6.54 -2.34 34.49
C LYS A 14 -7.37 -2.20 33.23
N VAL A 15 -8.67 -2.48 33.29
CA VAL A 15 -9.60 -2.30 32.17
C VAL A 15 -9.67 -0.82 31.82
N LEU A 16 -9.80 0.08 32.80
CA LEU A 16 -9.80 1.53 32.57
C LEU A 16 -8.49 2.03 31.91
N ASP A 17 -7.33 1.54 32.35
CA ASP A 17 -6.04 1.87 31.74
C ASP A 17 -5.92 1.34 30.30
N LEU A 18 -6.44 0.13 30.04
CA LEU A 18 -6.49 -0.44 28.70
C LEU A 18 -7.42 0.35 27.78
N GLU A 19 -8.60 0.75 28.24
CA GLU A 19 -9.53 1.60 27.49
C GLU A 19 -8.88 2.94 27.11
N ALA A 20 -8.17 3.57 28.05
CA ALA A 20 -7.44 4.81 27.80
C ALA A 20 -6.31 4.61 26.76
N LYS A 21 -5.58 3.50 26.84
CA LYS A 21 -4.54 3.15 25.85
C LYS A 21 -5.12 2.89 24.48
N VAL A 22 -6.24 2.15 24.39
CA VAL A 22 -6.93 1.88 23.13
C VAL A 22 -7.39 3.18 22.49
N ALA A 23 -8.03 4.07 23.25
CA ALA A 23 -8.47 5.38 22.74
C ALA A 23 -7.30 6.24 22.22
N SER A 24 -6.14 6.18 22.88
CA SER A 24 -4.92 6.85 22.41
C SER A 24 -4.39 6.24 21.11
N LEU A 25 -4.37 4.90 21.01
CA LEU A 25 -3.94 4.19 19.81
C LEU A 25 -4.85 4.48 18.62
N GLU A 26 -6.17 4.45 18.80
CA GLU A 26 -7.14 4.80 17.77
C GLU A 26 -6.92 6.22 17.24
N LYS A 27 -6.74 7.19 18.14
CA LYS A 27 -6.46 8.59 17.77
C LYS A 27 -5.15 8.73 16.99
N ASN A 28 -4.11 7.99 17.37
CA ASN A 28 -2.83 7.99 16.67
C ASN A 28 -2.95 7.37 15.28
N LEU A 29 -3.74 6.30 15.14
CA LEU A 29 -4.01 5.63 13.87
C LEU A 29 -4.72 6.59 12.90
N ASP A 30 -5.75 7.29 13.38
CA ASP A 30 -6.49 8.29 12.60
C ASP A 30 -5.60 9.42 12.11
N ARG A 31 -4.71 9.90 12.98
CA ARG A 31 -3.75 10.95 12.61
C ARG A 31 -2.78 10.45 11.54
N LEU A 32 -2.22 9.26 11.72
CA LEU A 32 -1.29 8.67 10.77
C LEU A 32 -1.97 8.40 9.42
N ALA A 33 -3.20 7.91 9.42
CA ALA A 33 -3.98 7.68 8.19
C ALA A 33 -4.20 8.98 7.39
N ARG A 34 -4.45 10.11 8.06
CA ARG A 34 -4.55 11.42 7.42
C ARG A 34 -3.21 11.90 6.88
N GLU A 35 -2.12 11.72 7.64
CA GLU A 35 -0.77 12.10 7.19
C GLU A 35 -0.34 11.28 5.97
N VAL A 36 -0.54 9.95 5.99
CA VAL A 36 -0.27 9.05 4.86
C VAL A 36 -1.13 9.38 3.64
N SER A 37 -2.39 9.76 3.83
CA SER A 37 -3.26 10.17 2.72
C SER A 37 -2.87 11.54 2.13
N ALA A 38 -2.24 12.41 2.93
CA ALA A 38 -1.81 13.74 2.51
C ALA A 38 -0.45 13.72 1.80
N THR A 39 0.39 12.73 2.09
CA THR A 39 1.59 12.44 1.30
C THR A 39 1.24 11.47 0.19
N ASP A 40 1.39 11.87 -1.08
CA ASP A 40 1.47 10.97 -2.25
C ASP A 40 2.74 10.09 -2.18
N SER A 41 3.09 9.58 -0.99
CA SER A 41 4.23 8.73 -0.76
C SER A 41 4.02 7.44 -1.51
N VAL A 42 4.87 7.22 -2.51
CA VAL A 42 5.00 5.99 -3.27
C VAL A 42 5.10 4.82 -2.27
N ASN A 43 4.04 4.02 -2.13
CA ASN A 43 4.00 2.89 -1.19
C ASN A 43 4.73 1.67 -1.78
N ILE A 44 6.04 1.82 -1.97
CA ILE A 44 6.90 0.82 -2.59
C ILE A 44 8.23 0.82 -1.84
N PRO A 45 8.80 -0.35 -1.53
CA PRO A 45 10.06 -0.41 -0.81
C PRO A 45 11.25 0.08 -1.67
N ALA A 46 12.32 0.48 -0.97
CA ALA A 46 13.48 1.14 -1.56
C ALA A 46 14.21 0.28 -2.59
N ASP A 47 14.21 -1.05 -2.42
CA ASP A 47 14.77 -2.01 -3.35
C ASP A 47 14.14 -1.93 -4.76
N VAL A 48 12.84 -1.70 -4.85
CA VAL A 48 12.14 -1.52 -6.14
C VAL A 48 12.54 -0.19 -6.78
N LEU A 49 12.68 0.88 -5.99
CA LEU A 49 13.16 2.18 -6.48
C LEU A 49 14.59 2.09 -7.01
N ASP A 50 15.45 1.32 -6.33
CA ASP A 50 16.81 1.07 -6.77
C ASP A 50 16.85 0.30 -8.10
N LEU A 51 16.00 -0.71 -8.28
CA LEU A 51 15.87 -1.43 -9.56
C LEU A 51 15.45 -0.48 -10.69
N ILE A 52 14.48 0.41 -10.43
CA ILE A 52 14.06 1.43 -11.40
C ILE A 52 15.23 2.37 -11.74
N GLY A 53 15.98 2.81 -10.73
CA GLY A 53 17.18 3.63 -10.91
C GLY A 53 18.28 2.94 -11.72
N GLN A 54 18.35 1.60 -11.68
CA GLN A 54 19.26 0.78 -12.47
C GLN A 54 18.77 0.52 -13.91
N GLY A 55 17.59 1.01 -14.28
CA GLY A 55 17.04 0.92 -15.64
C GLY A 55 15.95 -0.14 -15.83
N GLU A 56 15.48 -0.79 -14.77
CA GLU A 56 14.28 -1.64 -14.85
C GLU A 56 13.04 -0.78 -15.12
N HIS A 57 12.12 -1.27 -15.97
CA HIS A 57 10.95 -0.49 -16.32
C HIS A 57 10.02 -0.36 -15.09
N PRO A 58 9.55 0.84 -14.70
CA PRO A 58 8.74 1.03 -13.48
C PRO A 58 7.54 0.08 -13.38
N VAL A 59 6.77 -0.05 -14.46
CA VAL A 59 5.63 -0.99 -14.52
C VAL A 59 6.05 -2.43 -14.19
N ARG A 60 7.22 -2.87 -14.66
CA ARG A 60 7.72 -4.23 -14.45
C ARG A 60 8.22 -4.42 -13.02
N ALA A 61 9.04 -3.50 -12.53
CA ALA A 61 9.58 -3.53 -11.17
C ALA A 61 8.45 -3.62 -10.14
N VAL A 62 7.47 -2.73 -10.25
CA VAL A 62 6.32 -2.71 -9.33
C VAL A 62 5.43 -3.94 -9.50
N ARG A 63 5.15 -4.37 -10.74
CA ARG A 63 4.34 -5.58 -10.97
C ARG A 63 4.96 -6.82 -10.32
N GLN A 64 6.28 -6.99 -10.47
CA GLN A 64 7.00 -8.12 -9.88
C GLN A 64 7.02 -8.05 -8.35
N TYR A 65 7.23 -6.86 -7.79
CA TYR A 65 7.12 -6.63 -6.34
C TYR A 65 5.74 -7.01 -5.80
N ARG A 66 4.67 -6.68 -6.54
CA ARG A 66 3.29 -7.07 -6.20
C ARG A 66 2.94 -8.53 -6.53
N LEU A 67 3.91 -9.32 -6.99
CA LEU A 67 3.77 -10.74 -7.38
C LEU A 67 2.69 -10.98 -8.45
N LEU A 68 2.50 -10.02 -9.35
CA LEU A 68 1.52 -10.13 -10.43
C LEU A 68 2.15 -10.64 -11.71
N THR A 69 1.45 -11.50 -12.43
CA THR A 69 1.75 -11.80 -13.84
C THR A 69 1.27 -10.66 -14.74
N GLN A 70 1.77 -10.60 -15.98
CA GLN A 70 1.27 -9.63 -16.98
C GLN A 70 -0.22 -9.86 -17.30
N LYS A 71 -0.70 -11.10 -17.18
CA LYS A 71 -2.11 -11.45 -17.36
C LYS A 71 -2.96 -10.85 -16.24
N GLU A 72 -2.58 -11.04 -14.98
CA GLU A 72 -3.31 -10.51 -13.83
C GLU A 72 -3.30 -8.98 -13.81
N LEU A 73 -2.16 -8.34 -14.12
CA LEU A 73 -2.12 -6.88 -14.28
C LEU A 73 -3.03 -6.42 -15.43
N GLY A 74 -3.11 -7.22 -16.50
CA GLY A 74 -4.01 -6.94 -17.61
C GLY A 74 -5.48 -7.02 -17.24
N GLU A 75 -5.86 -8.02 -16.44
CA GLU A 75 -7.21 -8.16 -15.88
C GLU A 75 -7.57 -6.99 -14.97
N ARG A 76 -6.65 -6.56 -14.09
CA ARG A 76 -6.87 -5.42 -13.17
C ARG A 76 -6.96 -4.07 -13.88
N SER A 77 -6.09 -3.84 -14.87
CA SER A 77 -6.01 -2.56 -15.57
C SER A 77 -6.95 -2.49 -16.79
N GLY A 78 -7.47 -3.64 -17.25
CA GLY A 78 -8.17 -3.82 -18.53
C GLY A 78 -7.29 -3.61 -19.77
N ILE A 79 -5.97 -3.74 -19.62
CA ILE A 79 -4.99 -3.66 -20.71
C ILE A 79 -4.61 -5.09 -21.11
N ARG A 80 -4.48 -5.36 -22.41
CA ARG A 80 -4.09 -6.71 -22.85
C ARG A 80 -2.67 -7.04 -22.38
N ALA A 81 -2.44 -8.27 -21.93
CA ALA A 81 -1.14 -8.70 -21.39
C ALA A 81 0.03 -8.51 -22.38
N ASN A 82 -0.22 -8.67 -23.69
CA ASN A 82 0.77 -8.40 -24.73
C ASN A 82 1.17 -6.92 -24.81
N HIS A 83 0.23 -6.00 -24.57
CA HIS A 83 0.50 -4.57 -24.52
C HIS A 83 1.29 -4.21 -23.25
N ILE A 84 0.97 -4.83 -22.11
CA ILE A 84 1.79 -4.71 -20.89
C ILE A 84 3.22 -5.20 -21.16
N SER A 85 3.38 -6.37 -21.78
CA SER A 85 4.71 -6.88 -22.16
C SER A 85 5.48 -5.94 -23.08
N ALA A 86 4.81 -5.25 -24.00
CA ALA A 86 5.44 -4.25 -24.85
C ALA A 86 5.85 -3.01 -24.06
N ILE A 87 4.99 -2.53 -23.16
CA ILE A 87 5.28 -1.41 -22.26
C ILE A 87 6.50 -1.72 -21.40
N GLU A 88 6.56 -2.90 -20.78
CA GLU A 88 7.71 -3.33 -19.96
C GLU A 88 9.03 -3.41 -20.73
N ARG A 89 8.98 -3.44 -22.07
CA ARG A 89 10.15 -3.40 -22.97
C ARG A 89 10.44 -2.01 -23.52
N GLY A 90 9.75 -0.98 -23.04
CA GLY A 90 9.95 0.42 -23.45
C GLY A 90 8.99 0.93 -24.52
N MET A 91 7.90 0.23 -24.82
CA MET A 91 6.87 0.79 -25.71
C MET A 91 6.23 2.02 -25.04
N PRO A 92 6.21 3.19 -25.70
CA PRO A 92 5.60 4.38 -25.13
C PRO A 92 4.07 4.21 -25.03
N TYR A 93 3.49 4.84 -24.00
CA TYR A 93 2.05 4.82 -23.77
C TYR A 93 1.56 6.19 -23.28
N GLY A 94 0.30 6.50 -23.59
CA GLY A 94 -0.29 7.77 -23.19
C GLY A 94 -0.78 7.79 -21.74
N LEU A 95 -1.10 8.99 -21.26
CA LEU A 95 -1.59 9.26 -19.89
C LEU A 95 -2.79 8.39 -19.48
N LYS A 96 -3.70 8.07 -20.41
CA LYS A 96 -4.84 7.18 -20.14
C LYS A 96 -4.40 5.79 -19.71
N THR A 97 -3.39 5.24 -20.37
CA THR A 97 -2.79 3.95 -20.02
C THR A 97 -2.04 4.06 -18.69
N ALA A 98 -1.28 5.14 -18.50
CA ALA A 98 -0.56 5.41 -17.26
C ALA A 98 -1.51 5.41 -16.04
N LYS A 99 -2.64 6.12 -16.11
CA LYS A 99 -3.65 6.14 -15.03
C LYS A 99 -4.25 4.76 -14.73
N ARG A 100 -4.48 3.95 -15.75
CA ARG A 100 -5.04 2.58 -15.56
C ARG A 100 -4.02 1.66 -14.90
N LEU A 101 -2.75 1.77 -15.29
CA LEU A 101 -1.67 1.00 -14.69
C LEU A 101 -1.39 1.46 -13.25
N SER A 102 -1.38 2.77 -13.01
CA SER A 102 -1.12 3.35 -11.69
C SER A 102 -2.19 2.91 -10.69
N SER A 103 -3.47 2.96 -11.07
CA SER A 103 -4.57 2.44 -10.24
C SER A 103 -4.49 0.93 -10.02
N ALA A 104 -4.07 0.15 -11.03
CA ALA A 104 -3.97 -1.30 -10.90
C ALA A 104 -2.77 -1.78 -10.05
N LEU A 105 -1.70 -0.99 -10.01
CA LEU A 105 -0.46 -1.25 -9.27
C LEU A 105 -0.43 -0.58 -7.90
N ASP A 106 -1.41 0.29 -7.61
CA ASP A 106 -1.51 1.10 -6.40
C ASP A 106 -0.26 1.97 -6.18
N VAL A 107 0.04 2.79 -7.19
CA VAL A 107 1.17 3.72 -7.23
C VAL A 107 0.76 5.04 -7.87
N PRO A 108 1.44 6.16 -7.58
CA PRO A 108 1.14 7.43 -8.25
C PRO A 108 1.51 7.37 -9.73
N VAL A 109 0.78 8.12 -10.56
CA VAL A 109 1.00 8.19 -12.01
C VAL A 109 2.42 8.68 -12.34
N SER A 110 2.95 9.60 -11.54
CA SER A 110 4.30 10.17 -11.68
C SER A 110 5.42 9.15 -11.58
N LEU A 111 5.19 7.97 -11.00
CA LEU A 111 6.17 6.89 -11.01
C LEU A 111 6.28 6.20 -12.38
N LEU A 112 5.20 6.26 -13.18
CA LEU A 112 5.06 5.55 -14.44
C LEU A 112 5.26 6.45 -15.67
N THR A 113 5.51 7.75 -15.50
CA THR A 113 5.65 8.73 -16.59
C THR A 113 6.81 9.65 -16.32
#